data_AF-A0A920KBC1-F1
#
_entry.id   AF-A0A920KBC1-F1
#
_cell.length_a   1.000
_cell.length_b   1.000
_cell.length_c   1.000
_cell.angle_alpha   90.00
_cell.angle_beta   90.00
_cell.angle_gamma   90.00
#
_symmetry.space_group_name_H-M   'P 1'
#
loop_
_entity.id
_entity.type
_entity.pdbx_description
1 polymer ?
#
loop_
_entity_poly.entity_id
_entity_poly.type
_entity_poly.pdbx_seq_one_letter_code
_entity_poly.pdbx_strand_id
1 'polypeptide(L)'
;MLDTFKLEPGYAAAGATALVEMMGLISGGWMLARGAIEASRQISDGSGDPKFLSSKLVTARYFAEVHLSRASSLVGPIKNGGSCVMDFDAAQF
;
A
#
# COMPACT_ATOMS: atom_id res chain seq x y z
N MET A 1 -17.19 -6.54 2.49
CA MET A 1 -16.11 -7.43 2.95
C MET A 1 -16.45 -8.10 4.28
N LEU A 2 -16.64 -7.38 5.40
CA LEU A 2 -16.99 -8.03 6.67
C LEU A 2 -18.38 -8.69 6.65
N ASP A 3 -19.38 -8.01 6.07
CA ASP A 3 -20.71 -8.59 5.90
C ASP A 3 -20.71 -9.70 4.85
N THR A 4 -19.97 -9.49 3.75
CA THR A 4 -19.75 -10.49 2.70
C THR A 4 -19.08 -11.74 3.25
N PHE A 5 -18.09 -11.63 4.14
CA PHE A 5 -17.37 -12.78 4.68
C PHE A 5 -18.27 -13.72 5.49
N LYS A 6 -19.26 -13.18 6.21
CA LYS A 6 -20.22 -13.99 6.98
C LYS A 6 -21.15 -14.81 6.08
N LEU A 7 -21.47 -14.29 4.89
CA LEU A 7 -22.43 -14.90 3.97
C LEU A 7 -21.74 -15.73 2.88
N GLU A 8 -20.63 -15.22 2.36
CA GLU A 8 -19.90 -15.72 1.20
C GLU A 8 -18.37 -15.54 1.40
N PRO A 9 -17.73 -16.40 2.22
CA PRO A 9 -16.33 -16.23 2.62
C PRO A 9 -15.35 -16.31 1.44
N GLY A 10 -15.66 -17.09 0.39
CA GLY A 10 -14.84 -17.19 -0.82
C GLY A 10 -14.73 -15.86 -1.59
N TYR A 11 -15.86 -15.17 -1.75
CA TYR A 11 -15.91 -13.85 -2.39
C TYR A 11 -15.11 -12.81 -1.62
N ALA A 12 -15.18 -12.83 -0.28
CA ALA A 12 -14.42 -11.92 0.56
C ALA A 12 -12.92 -12.26 0.59
N ALA A 13 -12.56 -13.54 0.58
CA ALA A 13 -11.17 -14.00 0.62
C ALA A 13 -10.40 -13.70 -0.68
N ALA A 14 -11.07 -13.69 -1.83
CA ALA A 14 -10.47 -13.38 -3.13
C ALA A 14 -9.77 -12.01 -3.18
N GLY A 15 -10.26 -11.02 -2.42
CA GLY A 15 -9.66 -9.68 -2.34
C GLY A 15 -8.53 -9.54 -1.32
N ALA A 16 -8.23 -10.57 -0.53
CA ALA A 16 -7.35 -10.46 0.64
C ALA A 16 -5.90 -10.09 0.29
N THR A 17 -5.32 -10.71 -0.74
CA THR A 17 -3.93 -10.43 -1.16
C THR A 17 -3.75 -8.97 -1.61
N ALA A 18 -4.68 -8.47 -2.43
CA ALA A 18 -4.67 -7.08 -2.87
C ALA A 18 -4.85 -6.10 -1.69
N LEU A 19 -5.67 -6.47 -0.69
CA LEU A 19 -5.82 -5.69 0.54
C LEU A 19 -4.51 -5.61 1.34
N VAL A 20 -3.82 -6.74 1.52
CA VAL A 20 -2.54 -6.78 2.25
C VAL A 20 -1.48 -5.96 1.51
N GLU A 21 -1.40 -6.06 0.18
CA GLU A 21 -0.50 -5.23 -0.63
C GLU A 21 -0.80 -3.74 -0.47
N MET A 22 -2.07 -3.35 -0.57
CA MET A 22 -2.51 -1.97 -0.41
C MET A 22 -2.13 -1.42 0.98
N MET A 23 -2.36 -2.22 2.03
CA MET A 23 -1.99 -1.85 3.40
C MET A 23 -0.47 -1.71 3.57
N GLY A 24 0.32 -2.59 2.94
CA GLY A 24 1.78 -2.48 2.91
C GLY A 24 2.26 -1.17 2.26
N LEU A 25 1.70 -0.81 1.10
CA LEU A 25 2.01 0.45 0.40
C LEU A 25 1.67 1.67 1.26
N ILE A 26 0.47 1.70 1.85
CA ILE A 26 -0.01 2.84 2.65
C ILE A 26 0.82 2.99 3.93
N SER A 27 1.03 1.90 4.68
CA SER A 27 1.79 1.94 5.94
C SER A 27 3.26 2.28 5.71
N GLY A 28 3.90 1.72 4.68
CA GLY A 28 5.26 2.05 4.28
C GLY A 28 5.41 3.51 3.86
N GLY A 29 4.48 4.01 3.03
CA GLY A 29 4.44 5.42 2.61
C GLY A 29 4.29 6.37 3.80
N TRP A 30 3.42 6.03 4.75
CA TRP A 30 3.22 6.81 5.97
C TRP A 30 4.49 6.89 6.84
N MET A 31 5.19 5.77 7.05
CA MET A 31 6.45 5.77 7.80
C MET A 31 7.54 6.60 7.10
N LEU A 32 7.64 6.51 5.77
CA LEU A 32 8.59 7.32 5.00
C LEU A 32 8.25 8.81 5.06
N ALA A 33 6.97 9.17 4.97
CA ALA A 33 6.51 10.55 5.10
C ALA A 33 6.86 11.12 6.49
N ARG A 34 6.66 10.36 7.57
CA ARG A 34 7.08 10.76 8.92
C ARG A 34 8.57 11.01 9.01
N GLY A 35 9.38 10.12 8.42
CA GLY A 35 10.83 10.30 8.35
C GLY A 35 11.25 11.53 7.54
N ALA A 36 10.52 11.86 6.46
CA ALA A 36 10.77 13.05 5.67
C ALA A 36 10.46 14.34 6.43
N ILE A 37 9.36 14.38 7.19
CA ILE A 37 8.99 15.53 8.04
C ILE A 37 10.10 15.82 9.05
N GLU A 38 10.58 14.79 9.75
CA GLU A 38 11.66 14.95 10.73
C GLU A 38 12.99 15.33 10.05
N ALA A 39 13.29 14.77 8.87
CA ALA A 39 14.48 15.16 8.12
C ALA A 39 14.44 16.64 7.68
N SER A 40 13.30 17.13 7.21
CA SER A 40 13.10 18.55 6.89
C SER A 40 13.29 19.45 8.12
N ARG A 41 12.83 19.00 9.30
CA ARG A 41 13.02 19.72 10.56
C ARG A 41 14.51 19.81 10.91
N GLN A 42 15.24 18.70 10.89
CA GLN A 42 16.67 18.67 11.21
C GLN A 42 17.51 19.52 10.26
N ILE A 43 17.19 19.50 8.97
CA ILE A 43 17.83 20.38 7.97
C ILE A 43 17.61 21.85 8.32
N SER A 44 16.39 22.24 8.70
CA SER A 44 16.06 23.62 9.07
C SER A 44 16.77 24.08 10.34
N ASP A 45 16.95 23.17 11.30
CA ASP A 45 17.68 23.42 12.55
C ASP A 45 19.21 23.36 12.38
N GLY A 46 19.72 23.05 11.18
CA GLY A 46 21.15 22.89 10.93
C GLY A 46 21.79 21.70 11.67
N SER A 47 21.00 20.68 11.99
CA SER A 47 21.43 19.50 12.75
C SER A 47 21.49 18.24 11.87
N GLY A 48 22.33 17.27 12.25
CA GLY A 48 22.48 16.01 11.53
C GLY A 48 23.37 16.09 10.28
N ASP A 49 23.43 15.00 9.52
CA ASP A 49 24.19 14.93 8.26
C ASP A 49 23.34 15.40 7.07
N PRO A 50 23.67 16.53 6.41
CA PRO A 50 22.91 17.05 5.28
C PRO A 50 22.73 16.07 4.13
N LYS A 51 23.73 15.21 3.86
CA LYS A 51 23.64 14.22 2.77
C LYS A 51 22.64 13.14 3.10
N PHE A 52 22.67 12.62 4.32
CA PHE A 52 21.72 11.62 4.79
C PHE A 52 20.29 12.16 4.79
N LEU A 53 20.08 13.35 5.34
CA LEU A 53 18.75 13.97 5.44
C LEU A 53 18.17 14.30 4.06
N SER A 54 18.97 14.82 3.15
CA SER A 54 18.56 15.05 1.75
C SER A 54 18.18 13.73 1.07
N SER A 55 18.93 12.66 1.32
CA SER A 55 18.65 11.32 0.77
C SER A 55 17.34 10.76 1.30
N LYS A 56 16.98 11.02 2.57
CA LYS A 56 15.69 10.64 3.16
C LYS A 56 14.51 11.32 2.46
N LEU A 57 14.63 12.61 2.13
CA LEU A 57 13.60 13.33 1.38
C LEU A 57 13.40 12.73 -0.01
N VAL A 58 14.49 12.48 -0.75
CA VAL A 58 14.44 11.87 -2.08
C VAL A 58 13.83 10.47 -2.04
N THR A 59 14.20 9.66 -1.05
CA THR A 59 13.67 8.30 -0.87
C THR A 59 12.16 8.30 -0.63
N ALA A 60 11.70 9.18 0.27
CA ALA A 60 10.27 9.31 0.56
C ALA A 60 9.48 9.79 -0.66
N ARG A 61 10.04 10.74 -1.42
CA ARG A 61 9.45 11.23 -2.67
C ARG A 61 9.32 10.12 -3.71
N TYR A 62 10.42 9.39 -3.96
CA TYR A 62 10.44 8.27 -4.89
C TYR A 62 9.38 7.23 -4.53
N PHE A 63 9.29 6.84 -3.25
CA PHE A 63 8.28 5.88 -2.82
C PHE A 63 6.86 6.40 -3.06
N ALA A 64 6.59 7.68 -2.75
CA ALA A 64 5.27 8.28 -2.94
C ALA A 64 4.84 8.29 -4.42
N GLU A 65 5.77 8.62 -5.33
CA GLU A 65 5.47 8.73 -6.76
C GLU A 65 5.40 7.36 -7.44
N VAL A 66 6.35 6.47 -7.14
CA VAL A 66 6.55 5.21 -7.89
C VAL A 66 5.80 4.03 -7.28
N HIS A 67 5.69 3.96 -5.95
CA HIS A 67 5.09 2.81 -5.28
C HIS A 67 3.70 3.12 -4.74
N LEU A 68 3.53 4.22 -4.00
CA LEU A 68 2.26 4.54 -3.34
C LEU A 68 1.14 4.87 -4.33
N SER A 69 1.46 5.41 -5.51
CA SER A 69 0.48 5.70 -6.57
C SER A 69 -0.38 4.48 -6.96
N ARG A 70 0.19 3.27 -6.89
CA ARG A 70 -0.49 1.98 -7.15
C ARG A 70 -1.54 1.61 -6.10
N ALA A 71 -1.50 2.19 -4.90
CA ALA A 71 -2.45 1.82 -3.85
C ALA A 71 -3.92 2.04 -4.29
N SER A 72 -4.16 3.08 -5.08
CA SER A 72 -5.49 3.39 -5.61
C SER A 72 -6.02 2.32 -6.58
N SER A 73 -5.15 1.72 -7.39
CA SER A 73 -5.55 0.69 -8.36
C SER A 73 -5.95 -0.63 -7.70
N LEU A 74 -5.52 -0.88 -6.46
CA LEU A 74 -5.84 -2.10 -5.72
C LEU A 74 -7.27 -2.13 -5.18
N VAL A 75 -7.97 -1.00 -5.12
CA VAL A 75 -9.37 -0.92 -4.64
C VAL A 75 -10.33 -1.74 -5.51
N GLY A 76 -10.13 -1.74 -6.83
CA GLY A 76 -10.95 -2.52 -7.76
C GLY A 76 -10.87 -4.03 -7.50
N PRO A 77 -9.67 -4.63 -7.54
CA PRO A 77 -9.44 -6.03 -7.17
C PRO A 77 -10.01 -6.41 -5.80
N ILE A 78 -9.87 -5.56 -4.78
CA ILE A 78 -10.40 -5.81 -3.43
C ILE A 78 -11.94 -5.90 -3.43
N LYS A 79 -12.62 -5.04 -4.17
CA LYS A 79 -14.09 -4.97 -4.17
C LYS A 79 -14.74 -5.98 -5.11
N ASN A 80 -14.12 -6.24 -6.25
CA ASN A 80 -14.77 -6.88 -7.39
C ASN A 80 -14.12 -8.22 -7.79
N GLY A 81 -12.96 -8.58 -7.23
CA GLY A 81 -12.23 -9.80 -7.63
C GLY A 81 -12.92 -11.11 -7.26
N GLY A 82 -13.90 -11.07 -6.36
CA GLY A 82 -14.61 -12.25 -5.87
C GLY A 82 -15.28 -13.06 -6.98
N SER A 83 -16.04 -12.42 -7.88
CA SER A 83 -16.76 -13.14 -8.94
C SER A 83 -15.81 -13.88 -9.88
N CYS A 84 -14.73 -13.23 -10.31
CA CYS A 84 -13.75 -13.86 -11.21
C CYS A 84 -13.11 -15.12 -10.60
N VAL A 85 -12.87 -15.12 -9.29
CA VAL A 85 -12.28 -16.30 -8.61
C VAL A 85 -13.31 -17.41 -8.45
N MET A 86 -14.57 -17.05 -8.18
CA MET A 86 -15.64 -18.02 -7.92
C MET A 86 -16.20 -18.67 -9.20
N ASP A 87 -15.99 -18.04 -10.36
CA ASP A 87 -16.38 -18.59 -11.67
C ASP A 87 -15.39 -19.65 -12.21
N PHE A 88 -14.22 -19.83 -11.59
CA PHE A 88 -13.29 -20.88 -12.01
C PHE A 88 -13.80 -22.28 -11.68
N ASP A 89 -13.80 -23.17 -12.68
CA ASP A 89 -13.97 -24.60 -12.47
C ASP A 89 -12.60 -25.24 -12.20
N ALA A 90 -12.47 -25.89 -11.05
CA ALA A 90 -11.24 -26.57 -10.65
C ALA A 90 -10.82 -27.68 -11.64
N ALA A 91 -11.75 -28.24 -12.42
CA ALA A 91 -11.44 -29.25 -13.43
C ALA A 91 -10.75 -28.69 -14.70
N GLN A 92 -10.65 -27.36 -14.84
CA GLN A 92 -10.04 -26.69 -15.99
C GLN A 92 -8.55 -26.33 -15.79
N PHE A 93 -7.96 -26.73 -14.65
CA PHE A 93 -6.56 -26.51 -14.26
C PHE A 93 -5.88 -27.81 -13.86
#